data_AF-A0A2V7YCN5-F1
#
_entry.id   AF-A0A2V7YCN5-F1
#
_cell.length_a   1.000
_cell.length_b   1.000
_cell.length_c   1.000
_cell.angle_alpha   90.00
_cell.angle_beta   90.00
_cell.angle_gamma   90.00
#
_symmetry.space_group_name_H-M   'P 1'
#
loop_
_entity.id
_entity.type
_entity.pdbx_description
1 polymer ?
#
loop_
_entity_poly.entity_id
_entity_poly.type
_entity_poly.pdbx_seq_one_letter_code
_entity_poly.pdbx_strand_id
1 'polypeptide(L)'
;VFNSGGKSSRAADSPTGGFELYDLSADPLEMKNLAATRTEEVRRLRRDLVAWMQKARALGDEDEVNGETERALKALGYVGN
;
A
#
# COMPACT_ATOMS: atom_id res chain seq x y z
N VAL A 1 8.19 -8.50 -0.53
CA VAL A 1 8.71 -8.66 0.86
C VAL A 1 8.04 -7.61 1.75
N PHE A 2 7.26 -7.99 2.77
CA PHE A 2 6.90 -7.01 3.82
C PHE A 2 8.17 -6.82 4.62
N ASN A 3 8.70 -5.59 4.63
CA ASN A 3 9.99 -5.25 5.20
C ASN A 3 10.09 -5.76 6.66
N SER A 4 10.73 -6.92 6.85
CA SER A 4 11.03 -7.55 8.13
C SER A 4 12.30 -6.92 8.73
N GLY A 5 12.42 -5.60 8.63
CA GLY A 5 13.43 -4.78 9.27
C GLY A 5 12.93 -4.23 10.60
N GLY A 6 12.94 -5.04 11.65
CA GLY A 6 13.24 -4.67 13.04
C GLY A 6 12.60 -3.45 13.73
N LYS A 7 11.58 -2.79 13.18
CA LYS A 7 10.84 -1.70 13.83
C LYS A 7 9.36 -1.82 13.46
N SER A 8 8.50 -2.21 14.41
CA SER A 8 7.04 -2.12 14.20
C SER A 8 6.73 -0.66 13.87
N SER A 9 6.25 -0.39 12.65
CA SER A 9 5.83 0.95 12.29
C SER A 9 4.54 1.24 13.04
N ARG A 10 4.34 2.48 13.52
CA ARG A 10 3.06 2.90 14.13
C ARG A 10 1.86 2.57 13.25
N ALA A 11 2.06 2.52 11.92
CA ALA A 11 1.05 2.13 10.95
C ALA A 11 0.69 0.64 11.05
N ALA A 12 1.66 -0.26 11.27
CA ALA A 12 1.42 -1.69 11.46
C ALA A 12 0.60 -1.99 12.73
N ASP A 13 0.75 -1.16 13.76
CA ASP A 13 0.02 -1.30 15.04
C ASP A 13 -1.39 -0.64 15.00
N SER A 14 -1.75 0.06 13.91
CA SER A 14 -3.07 0.65 13.73
C SER A 14 -4.13 -0.44 13.52
N PRO A 15 -5.38 -0.28 14.02
CA PRO A 15 -6.50 -1.16 13.69
C PRO A 15 -6.72 -1.34 12.18
N THR A 16 -6.33 -0.35 11.38
CA THR A 16 -6.42 -0.36 9.92
C THR A 16 -5.14 -0.86 9.24
N GLY A 17 -4.06 -1.13 9.98
CA GLY A 17 -2.76 -1.55 9.44
C GLY A 17 -2.08 -0.50 8.54
N GLY A 18 -2.44 0.77 8.69
CA GLY A 18 -1.93 1.87 7.87
C GLY A 18 -2.65 2.04 6.54
N PHE A 19 -3.70 1.28 6.29
CA PHE A 19 -4.51 1.41 5.09
C PHE A 19 -5.55 2.53 5.22
N GLU A 20 -5.83 3.16 4.08
CA GLU A 20 -6.91 4.12 3.88
C GLU A 20 -8.04 3.46 3.08
N LEU A 21 -9.26 3.95 3.25
CA LEU A 21 -10.43 3.43 2.55
C LEU A 21 -11.30 4.60 2.09
N TYR A 22 -11.56 4.65 0.78
CA TYR A 22 -12.37 5.69 0.16
C TYR A 22 -13.55 5.07 -0.58
N ASP A 23 -14.67 5.79 -0.60
CA ASP A 23 -15.83 5.46 -1.42
C ASP A 23 -15.81 6.33 -2.68
N LEU A 24 -15.25 5.82 -3.77
CA LEU A 24 -15.06 6.59 -5.00
C LEU A 24 -16.37 7.05 -5.66
N SER A 25 -17.50 6.44 -5.31
CA SER A 25 -18.80 6.87 -5.84
C SER A 25 -19.30 8.16 -5.18
N ALA A 26 -19.00 8.33 -3.89
CA ALA A 26 -19.42 9.47 -3.08
C ALA A 26 -18.30 10.49 -2.84
N ASP A 27 -17.04 10.06 -2.95
CA ASP A 27 -15.82 10.83 -2.72
C ASP A 27 -14.78 10.54 -3.81
N PRO A 28 -14.99 11.03 -5.06
CA PRO A 28 -14.09 10.77 -6.18
C PRO A 28 -12.70 11.40 -6.02
N LEU A 29 -12.55 12.34 -5.07
CA LEU A 29 -11.31 13.05 -4.80
C LEU A 29 -10.57 12.51 -3.56
N GLU A 30 -11.05 11.40 -2.98
CA GLU A 30 -10.40 10.71 -1.86
C GLU A 30 -10.11 11.63 -0.66
N MET A 31 -11.02 12.56 -0.37
CA MET A 31 -10.83 13.54 0.69
C MET A 31 -11.21 13.01 2.07
N LYS A 32 -12.02 11.94 2.13
CA LYS A 32 -12.57 11.40 3.38
C LYS A 32 -12.18 9.94 3.56
N ASN A 33 -11.12 9.73 4.33
CA ASN A 33 -10.69 8.39 4.73
C ASN A 33 -11.70 7.75 5.72
N LEU A 34 -12.27 6.60 5.33
CA LEU A 34 -13.27 5.83 6.06
C LEU A 34 -12.68 4.66 6.86
N ALA A 35 -11.38 4.39 6.76
CA ALA A 35 -10.75 3.16 7.25
C ALA A 35 -10.99 2.93 8.75
N ALA A 36 -10.95 3.99 9.57
CA ALA A 36 -11.18 3.90 11.01
C ALA A 36 -12.63 3.53 11.38
N THR A 37 -13.59 3.77 10.49
CA THR A 37 -15.03 3.51 10.72
C THR A 37 -15.55 2.26 10.04
N ARG A 38 -14.76 1.66 9.13
CA ARG A 38 -15.12 0.50 8.30
C ARG A 38 -14.00 -0.55 8.33
N THR A 39 -13.62 -0.94 9.55
CA THR A 39 -12.43 -1.77 9.80
C THR A 39 -12.58 -3.17 9.18
N GLU A 40 -13.79 -3.72 9.16
CA GLU A 40 -14.12 -5.04 8.62
C GLU A 40 -13.95 -5.07 7.11
N GLU A 41 -14.36 -4.02 6.41
CA GLU A 41 -14.13 -3.83 4.99
C GLU A 41 -12.64 -3.74 4.68
N VAL A 42 -11.88 -2.96 5.45
CA VAL A 42 -10.42 -2.88 5.32
C VAL A 42 -9.77 -4.27 5.48
N ARG A 43 -10.18 -5.03 6.51
CA ARG A 43 -9.69 -6.39 6.74
C ARG A 43 -10.01 -7.32 5.58
N ARG A 44 -11.21 -7.22 4.99
CA ARG A 44 -11.60 -8.02 3.82
C ARG A 44 -10.75 -7.67 2.60
N LEU A 45 -10.70 -6.39 2.23
CA LEU A 45 -9.93 -5.93 1.07
C LEU A 45 -8.44 -6.21 1.22
N ARG A 46 -7.89 -6.12 2.43
CA ARG A 46 -6.51 -6.52 2.72
C ARG A 46 -6.26 -8.00 2.42
N ARG A 47 -7.19 -8.90 2.77
CA ARG A 47 -7.04 -10.33 2.44
C ARG A 47 -7.05 -10.54 0.92
N ASP A 48 -7.97 -9.86 0.22
CA ASP A 48 -8.09 -9.94 -1.23
C ASP A 48 -6.81 -9.44 -1.92
N LEU A 49 -6.25 -8.30 -1.45
CA LEU A 49 -4.99 -7.74 -1.92
C LEU A 49 -3.81 -8.71 -1.72
N VAL A 50 -3.68 -9.29 -0.52
CA VAL A 50 -2.60 -10.25 -0.22
C VAL A 50 -2.69 -11.48 -1.13
N ALA A 51 -3.89 -12.03 -1.32
CA ALA A 51 -4.10 -13.17 -2.20
C ALA A 51 -3.72 -12.85 -3.66
N TRP A 52 -4.10 -11.66 -4.14
CA TRP A 52 -3.72 -11.19 -5.48
C TRP A 52 -2.20 -11.03 -5.62
N MET A 53 -1.53 -10.40 -4.64
CA MET A 53 -0.06 -10.23 -4.66
C MET A 53 0.68 -11.57 -4.68
N GLN A 54 0.21 -12.56 -3.91
CA GLN A 54 0.80 -13.90 -3.92
C GLN A 54 0.68 -14.55 -5.30
N LYS A 55 -0.49 -14.41 -5.94
CA LYS A 55 -0.70 -14.89 -7.31
C LYS A 55 0.18 -14.16 -8.33
N ALA A 56 0.28 -12.83 -8.24
CA ALA A 56 1.10 -12.01 -9.13
C ALA A 56 2.58 -12.39 -9.04
N ARG A 57 3.10 -12.57 -7.81
CA ARG A 57 4.46 -13.06 -7.57
C ARG A 57 4.73 -14.43 -8.21
N ALA A 58 3.79 -15.36 -8.07
CA ALA A 58 3.93 -16.69 -8.66
C ALA A 58 3.96 -16.66 -10.20
N LEU A 59 3.46 -15.58 -10.82
CA LEU A 59 3.45 -15.38 -12.26
C LEU A 59 4.71 -14.65 -12.79
N GLY A 60 5.61 -14.21 -11.90
CA GLY A 60 7.00 -13.84 -12.25
C GLY A 60 7.30 -12.37 -12.52
N ASP A 61 6.46 -11.43 -12.08
CA ASP A 61 6.61 -10.00 -12.40
C ASP A 61 6.88 -9.16 -11.13
N GLU A 62 8.02 -9.40 -10.48
CA GLU A 62 8.60 -8.40 -9.56
C GLU A 62 9.78 -7.74 -10.26
N ASP A 63 9.50 -6.70 -11.07
CA ASP A 63 10.53 -5.73 -11.40
C ASP A 63 10.95 -5.05 -10.09
N GLU A 64 12.13 -5.42 -9.60
CA GLU A 64 12.79 -4.69 -8.53
C GLU A 64 12.96 -3.24 -9.02
N VAL A 65 12.62 -2.25 -8.19
CA VAL A 65 12.90 -0.84 -8.52
C VAL A 65 14.41 -0.71 -8.63
N ASN A 66 14.91 -0.82 -9.86
CA ASN A 66 16.33 -0.82 -10.11
C ASN A 66 16.89 0.61 -9.93
N GLY A 67 18.21 0.71 -9.82
CA GLY A 67 18.85 2.01 -9.56
C GLY A 67 18.66 3.05 -10.69
N GLU A 68 18.19 2.65 -11.87
CA GLU A 68 17.81 3.58 -12.94
C GLU A 68 16.42 4.15 -12.70
N THR A 69 15.45 3.32 -12.33
CA THR A 69 14.10 3.76 -11.92
C THR A 69 14.16 4.70 -10.72
N GLU A 70 14.98 4.40 -9.71
CA GLU A 70 15.15 5.27 -8.55
C GLU A 70 15.75 6.64 -8.93
N ARG A 71 16.76 6.66 -9.82
CA ARG A 71 17.34 7.90 -10.35
C ARG A 71 16.34 8.70 -11.17
N ALA A 72 15.52 8.05 -11.98
CA ALA A 72 14.46 8.69 -12.76
C ALA A 72 13.40 9.33 -11.83
N LEU A 73 12.98 8.61 -10.79
CA LEU A 73 12.04 9.13 -9.79
C LEU A 73 12.63 10.29 -8.99
N LYS A 74 13.93 10.25 -8.67
CA LYS A 74 14.65 11.37 -8.04
C LYS A 74 14.71 12.60 -8.95
N ALA A 75 15.02 12.43 -10.24
CA ALA A 75 15.04 13.52 -11.21
C ALA A 75 13.67 14.19 -11.40
N LEU A 76 12.59 13.41 -11.26
CA LEU A 76 11.21 13.90 -11.28
C LEU A 76 10.74 14.48 -9.94
N GLY A 77 11.56 14.41 -8.87
CA GLY A 77 11.24 14.93 -7.55
C GLY A 77 10.29 14.06 -6.72
N TYR A 78 10.02 12.82 -7.13
CA TYR A 78 9.16 11.88 -6.39
C TYR A 78 9.89 11.17 -5.24
N VAL A 79 11.22 11.25 -5.18
CA VAL A 79 12.04 10.73 -4.08
C VAL A 79 12.94 11.86 -3.55
N GLY A 80 13.01 11.99 -2.22
CA GLY A 80 13.75 13.06 -1.53
C GLY A 80 15.25 13.08 -1.85
N ASN A 81 15.87 14.25 -1.71
CA ASN A 81 17.28 14.45 -2.05
C ASN A 81 18.24 13.83 -1.05
#